data_AF-A0A4Q2LMW6-F1
#
_entry.id   AF-A0A4Q2LMW6-F1
#
_cell.length_a   1.000
_cell.length_b   1.000
_cell.length_c   1.000
_cell.angle_alpha   90.00
_cell.angle_beta   90.00
_cell.angle_gamma   90.00
#
_symmetry.space_group_name_H-M   'P 1'
#
loop_
_entity.id
_entity.type
_entity.pdbx_description
1 polymer ?
#
loop_
_entity_poly.entity_id
_entity_poly.type
_entity_poly.pdbx_seq_one_letter_code
_entity_poly.pdbx_strand_id
1 'polypeptide(L)' 'MKIEINNNRTMEFVHDETTQKVNVITDETTAIPEGDMVMLVNYYRYMKENDVQCDFINPNGKY' A
#
# COMPACT_ATOMS: atom_id res chain seq x y z
N MET A 1 10.07 6.20 -2.72
CA MET A 1 9.48 6.91 -1.55
C MET A 1 9.38 5.92 -0.40
N LYS A 2 9.91 6.24 0.78
CA LYS A 2 9.92 5.35 1.95
C LYS A 2 8.91 5.82 3.00
N ILE A 3 8.06 4.92 3.46
CA ILE A 3 6.98 5.18 4.40
C ILE A 3 7.10 4.21 5.58
N GLU A 4 7.04 4.71 6.80
CA GLU A 4 6.95 3.86 7.99
C GLU A 4 5.55 3.25 8.08
N ILE A 5 5.48 1.94 8.27
CA ILE A 5 4.25 1.18 8.44
C ILE A 5 4.30 0.45 9.80
N ASN A 6 3.14 0.02 10.29
CA ASN A 6 2.96 -0.58 11.61
C ASN A 6 4.06 -1.59 12.02
N ASN A 7 4.37 -1.63 13.32
CA ASN A 7 5.36 -2.52 13.93
C ASN A 7 6.81 -2.27 13.47
N ASN A 8 7.25 -1.01 13.40
CA ASN A 8 8.62 -0.59 13.03
C ASN A 8 9.06 -1.08 11.64
N ARG A 9 8.12 -1.32 10.74
CA ARG A 9 8.40 -1.75 9.37
C ARG A 9 8.43 -0.55 8.45
N THR A 10 9.12 -0.69 7.31
CA THR A 10 9.15 0.36 6.30
C THR A 10 8.78 -0.21 4.95
N MET A 11 7.88 0.47 4.25
CA MET A 11 7.52 0.18 2.87
C MET A 11 8.24 1.16 1.96
N GLU A 12 8.81 0.67 0.87
CA GLU A 12 9.39 1.51 -0.17
C GLU A 12 8.74 1.25 -1.52
N PHE A 13 8.29 2.33 -2.18
CA PHE A 13 7.84 2.30 -3.56
C PHE A 13 9.01 2.64 -4.48
N VAL A 14 9.34 1.71 -5.37
CA VAL A 14 10.34 1.86 -6.42
C VAL A 14 9.66 1.65 -7.77
N HIS A 15 9.64 2.68 -8.60
CA HIS A 15 9.18 2.55 -9.98
C HIS A 15 10.33 2.04 -10.85
N ASP A 16 10.09 0.94 -11.56
CA ASP A 16 10.99 0.42 -12.58
C ASP A 16 10.53 0.92 -13.95
N GLU A 17 11.26 1.89 -14.48
CA GLU A 17 10.99 2.52 -15.78
C GLU A 17 11.10 1.54 -16.96
N THR A 18 11.84 0.44 -16.80
CA THR A 18 12.05 -0.55 -17.86
C THR A 18 10.83 -1.46 -18.00
N THR A 19 10.29 -1.91 -16.85
CA THR A 19 9.16 -2.83 -16.83
C THR A 19 7.82 -2.13 -16.69
N GLN A 20 7.81 -0.82 -16.43
CA GLN A 20 6.61 -0.02 -16.14
C GLN A 20 5.82 -0.69 -15.00
N LYS A 21 6.53 -0.94 -13.89
CA LYS A 21 5.96 -1.55 -12.68
C LYS A 21 6.36 -0.74 -11.46
N VAL A 22 5.50 -0.80 -10.45
CA VAL A 22 5.81 -0.32 -9.11
C VAL A 22 6.12 -1.52 -8.23
N ASN A 23 7.36 -1.60 -7.76
CA ASN A 23 7.78 -2.59 -6.78
C ASN A 23 7.48 -2.05 -5.39
N VAL A 24 6.77 -2.86 -4.60
CA VAL A 24 6.52 -2.61 -3.18
C VAL A 24 7.51 -3.46 -2.40
N ILE A 25 8.53 -2.81 -1.84
CA ILE A 25 9.56 -3.47 -1.06
C ILE A 25 9.11 -3.47 0.40
N THR A 26 8.86 -4.65 0.93
CA THR A 26 8.70 -4.94 2.37
C THR A 26 9.67 -6.08 2.74
N ASP A 27 9.59 -6.63 3.96
CA ASP A 27 10.34 -7.84 4.35
C ASP A 27 10.11 -9.01 3.34
N GLU A 28 9.00 -8.98 2.61
CA GLU A 28 8.72 -9.81 1.44
C GLU A 28 8.52 -8.91 0.19
N THR A 29 9.18 -9.25 -0.92
CA THR A 29 9.02 -8.49 -2.18
C THR A 29 7.88 -9.07 -3.01
N THR A 30 6.82 -8.29 -3.23
CA THR A 30 5.71 -8.64 -4.12
C THR A 30 5.59 -7.59 -5.22
N ALA A 31 5.53 -8.03 -6.47
CA ALA A 31 5.27 -7.17 -7.61
C ALA A 31 3.77 -7.11 -7.90
N ILE A 32 3.22 -5.90 -8.05
CA ILE A 32 1.83 -5.67 -8.42
C ILE A 32 1.77 -4.82 -9.71
N PRO A 33 0.78 -5.04 -10.59
CA PRO A 33 0.56 -4.15 -11.74
C PRO A 33 0.25 -2.72 -11.30
N GLU A 34 0.63 -1.74 -12.12
CA GLU A 34 0.43 -0.31 -11.79
C GLU A 34 -1.05 0.06 -11.66
N GLY A 35 -1.92 -0.50 -12.50
CA GLY A 35 -3.37 -0.29 -12.42
C GLY A 35 -3.96 -0.81 -11.11
N ASP A 36 -3.48 -1.95 -10.64
CA ASP A 36 -3.93 -2.54 -9.38
C ASP A 36 -3.45 -1.71 -8.19
N MET A 37 -2.23 -1.17 -8.25
CA MET A 37 -1.73 -0.25 -7.23
C MET A 37 -2.58 1.03 -7.15
N VAL A 38 -2.92 1.64 -8.28
CA VAL A 38 -3.81 2.82 -8.34
C VAL A 38 -5.19 2.49 -7.75
N MET A 39 -5.74 1.32 -8.09
CA MET A 39 -7.00 0.85 -7.53
C MET A 39 -6.94 0.71 -6.00
N LEU A 40 -5.87 0.09 -5.46
CA LEU A 40 -5.67 -0.07 -4.02
C LEU A 40 -5.56 1.26 -3.29
N VAL A 41 -4.84 2.23 -3.86
CA VAL A 41 -4.73 3.59 -3.30
C VAL A 41 -6.09 4.29 -3.27
N ASN A 42 -6.84 4.22 -4.37
CA ASN A 42 -8.17 4.83 -4.44
C ASN A 42 -9.14 4.18 -3.45
N TYR A 43 -9.09 2.85 -3.31
CA TYR A 43 -9.90 2.12 -2.34
C TYR A 43 -9.56 2.56 -0.91
N TYR A 44 -8.28 2.58 -0.54
CA TYR A 44 -7.85 3.01 0.79
C TYR A 44 -8.28 4.45 1.11
N ARG A 45 -8.14 5.37 0.15
CA ARG A 45 -8.61 6.76 0.30
C ARG A 45 -10.11 6.82 0.55
N TYR A 46 -10.90 6.12 -0.25
CA TYR A 46 -12.35 6.08 -0.08
C TYR A 46 -12.73 5.58 1.31
N MET A 47 -12.11 4.48 1.77
CA MET A 47 -12.39 3.94 3.11
C MET A 47 -12.07 4.94 4.22
N LYS A 48 -10.91 5.61 4.13
CA LYS A 48 -10.49 6.60 5.12
C LYS A 48 -11.38 7.84 5.14
N GLU A 49 -11.76 8.36 3.97
CA GLU A 49 -12.62 9.54 3.84
C GLU A 49 -14.06 9.29 4.31
N ASN A 50 -14.52 8.03 4.25
CA ASN A 50 -15.88 7.62 4.63
C ASN A 50 -15.95 6.87 5.97
N ASP A 51 -14.85 6.82 6.73
CA ASP A 51 -14.73 6.08 8.00
C ASP A 51 -15.23 4.61 7.91
N VAL A 52 -14.98 3.96 6.78
CA VAL A 52 -15.36 2.57 6.56
C VAL A 52 -14.33 1.67 7.25
N GLN A 53 -14.77 0.99 8.30
CA GLN A 53 -13.96 -0.01 9.00
C GLN A 53 -13.72 -1.22 8.10
N CYS A 54 -12.46 -1.63 7.99
CA CYS A 54 -12.05 -2.79 7.21
C CYS A 54 -10.97 -3.55 7.93
N ASP A 55 -11.36 -4.60 8.64
CA ASP A 55 -10.43 -5.40 9.44
C ASP A 55 -9.40 -6.14 8.57
N PHE A 56 -9.66 -6.29 7.26
CA PHE A 56 -8.68 -6.85 6.33
C PHE A 56 -7.53 -5.87 6.02
N ILE A 57 -7.83 -4.57 5.90
CA ILE A 57 -6.86 -3.53 5.52
C ILE A 57 -6.26 -2.83 6.74
N ASN A 58 -7.06 -2.63 7.78
CA ASN A 58 -6.66 -2.05 9.05
C ASN A 58 -7.15 -2.94 10.21
N PRO A 59 -6.59 -4.16 10.38
CA PRO A 59 -7.01 -5.12 11.40
C PRO A 59 -6.97 -4.59 12.83
N ASN A 60 -6.17 -3.54 13.08
CA ASN A 60 -6.02 -2.99 14.41
C ASN A 60 -6.79 -1.71 14.65
N GLY A 61 -7.44 -1.09 13.64
CA GLY A 61 -8.49 -0.05 13.70
C GLY A 61 -8.34 1.16 14.64
N LYS A 62 -7.33 1.19 15.50
CA LYS A 62 -7.13 2.14 16.58
C LYS A 62 -6.31 3.28 16.04
N TYR A 63 -7.02 4.32 15.63
CA TYR A 63 -6.51 5.68 15.62
C TYR A 63 -6.22 6.14 17.04
#